data_AF-A0A101DG32-F1
#
_entry.id   AF-A0A101DG32-F1
#
_cell.length_a   1.000
_cell.length_b   1.000
_cell.length_c   1.000
_cell.angle_alpha   90.00
_cell.angle_beta   90.00
_cell.angle_gamma   90.00
#
_symmetry.space_group_name_H-M   'P 1'
#
loop_
_entity.id
_entity.type
_entity.pdbx_description
1 polymer ?
#
loop_
_entity_poly.entity_id
_entity_poly.type
_entity_poly.pdbx_seq_one_letter_code
_entity_poly.pdbx_strand_id
1 'polypeptide(L)'
;MEPLFWKNLLIFLVLFNFVLRQGLELLNLRHQKTKLPAAARDIYSPQQYAQSQLYTKEKTYFKILSSALETSLLIYFLQTGFLGWLYHQLDWLNINTMGQQILYLLFLLLLTTLLNLPFELYEHFYLEKKYQFNRMKLSLFFQDKIKEFILSALISSILLSIIIYLWSHYPNTAWFVAWVIIFGFVLLLQYLAPKFILPLFNRFTPLPEGTLRQDITQLAQKLGYTLTNIYL
;
A
#
# COMPACT_ATOMS: atom_id res chain seq x y z
N MET A 1 6.91 -4.15 34.32
CA MET A 1 5.67 -3.63 33.72
C MET A 1 4.85 -4.81 33.26
N GLU A 2 3.57 -4.87 33.63
CA GLU A 2 2.68 -5.99 33.32
C GLU A 2 2.44 -6.13 31.80
N PRO A 3 2.50 -7.33 31.20
CA PRO A 3 2.21 -7.56 29.78
C PRO A 3 0.85 -6.99 29.33
N LEU A 4 -0.11 -6.95 30.24
CA LEU A 4 -1.45 -6.40 30.02
C LEU A 4 -1.43 -4.88 29.75
N PHE A 5 -0.50 -4.15 30.39
CA PHE A 5 -0.33 -2.71 30.17
C PHE A 5 0.07 -2.42 28.72
N TRP A 6 1.06 -3.13 28.19
CA TRP A 6 1.54 -2.94 26.82
C TRP A 6 0.47 -3.28 25.78
N LYS A 7 -0.28 -4.36 25.99
CA LYS A 7 -1.42 -4.71 25.11
C LYS A 7 -2.46 -3.59 25.10
N ASN A 8 -2.86 -3.11 26.28
CA ASN A 8 -3.88 -2.07 26.38
C ASN A 8 -3.40 -0.73 25.79
N LEU A 9 -2.12 -0.39 25.97
CA LEU A 9 -1.52 0.78 25.36
C LEU A 9 -1.53 0.68 23.82
N LEU A 10 -1.16 -0.46 23.25
CA LEU A 10 -1.20 -0.69 21.81
C LEU A 10 -2.63 -0.54 21.25
N ILE A 11 -3.61 -1.16 21.91
CA ILE A 11 -5.02 -1.06 21.51
C ILE A 11 -5.51 0.39 21.60
N PHE A 12 -5.14 1.11 22.66
CA PHE A 12 -5.45 2.52 22.80
C PHE A 12 -4.85 3.35 21.65
N LEU A 13 -3.58 3.14 21.31
CA LEU A 13 -2.92 3.87 20.21
C LEU A 13 -3.56 3.58 18.86
N VAL A 14 -3.92 2.32 18.59
CA VAL A 14 -4.64 1.92 17.37
C VAL A 14 -6.00 2.61 17.29
N LEU A 15 -6.78 2.57 18.38
CA LEU A 15 -8.09 3.22 18.45
C LEU A 15 -7.99 4.74 18.34
N PHE A 16 -7.01 5.36 19.02
CA PHE A 16 -6.78 6.79 18.98
C PHE A 16 -6.45 7.25 17.56
N ASN A 17 -5.51 6.57 16.88
CA ASN A 17 -5.18 6.86 15.48
C ASN A 17 -6.38 6.67 14.55
N PHE A 18 -7.17 5.60 14.74
CA PHE A 18 -8.39 5.37 13.97
C PHE A 18 -9.39 6.51 14.17
N VAL A 19 -9.76 6.84 15.41
CA VAL A 19 -10.72 7.91 15.71
C VAL A 19 -10.26 9.26 15.17
N LEU A 20 -8.97 9.58 15.31
CA LEU A 20 -8.41 10.83 14.80
C LEU A 20 -8.51 10.90 13.28
N ARG A 21 -8.09 9.84 12.55
CA ARG A 21 -8.14 9.79 11.09
C ARG A 21 -9.58 9.87 10.57
N GLN A 22 -10.49 9.07 11.13
CA GLN A 22 -11.88 9.08 10.70
C GLN A 22 -12.56 10.41 11.04
N GLY A 23 -12.21 11.02 12.17
CA GLY A 23 -12.67 12.36 12.54
C GLY A 23 -12.25 13.42 11.52
N LEU A 24 -11.00 13.40 11.07
CA LEU A 24 -10.50 14.32 10.04
C LEU A 24 -11.20 14.12 8.70
N GLU A 25 -11.40 12.88 8.26
CA GLU A 25 -12.14 12.57 7.02
C GLU A 25 -13.58 13.08 7.08
N LEU A 26 -14.27 12.88 8.20
CA LEU A 26 -15.63 13.38 8.41
C LEU A 26 -15.69 14.91 8.45
N LEU A 27 -14.72 15.56 9.09
CA LEU A 27 -14.62 17.02 9.09
C LEU A 27 -14.36 17.55 7.67
N ASN A 28 -13.52 16.88 6.90
CA ASN A 28 -13.25 17.24 5.51
C ASN A 28 -14.51 17.12 4.64
N LEU A 29 -15.29 16.04 4.79
CA LEU A 29 -16.59 15.89 4.11
C LEU A 29 -17.62 16.94 4.55
N ARG A 30 -17.63 17.33 5.83
CA ARG A 30 -18.55 18.37 6.31
C ARG A 30 -18.21 19.76 5.77
N HIS A 31 -16.93 20.05 5.57
CA HIS A 31 -16.46 21.32 5.02
C HIS A 31 -16.39 21.35 3.49
N GLN A 32 -16.83 20.27 2.83
CA GLN A 32 -16.88 20.20 1.38
C GLN A 32 -17.84 21.26 0.84
N LYS A 33 -17.32 22.23 0.08
CA LYS A 33 -18.13 23.32 -0.46
C LYS A 33 -19.06 22.79 -1.55
N THR A 34 -20.36 22.84 -1.32
CA THR A 34 -21.35 22.35 -2.30
C THR A 34 -21.45 23.23 -3.54
N LYS A 35 -21.08 24.51 -3.45
CA LYS A 35 -21.11 25.47 -4.57
C LYS A 35 -19.72 25.58 -5.20
N LEU A 36 -19.68 25.53 -6.54
CA LEU A 36 -18.48 25.75 -7.32
C LEU A 36 -17.90 27.15 -7.03
N PRO A 37 -16.64 27.25 -6.57
CA PRO A 37 -15.98 28.53 -6.33
C PRO A 37 -15.90 29.37 -7.61
N ALA A 38 -16.02 30.69 -7.49
CA ALA A 38 -15.98 31.60 -8.64
C ALA A 38 -14.71 31.42 -9.48
N ALA A 39 -13.56 31.23 -8.83
CA ALA A 39 -12.27 31.00 -9.48
C ALA A 39 -12.16 29.70 -10.29
N ALA A 40 -13.09 28.75 -10.10
CA ALA A 40 -13.08 27.44 -10.76
C ALA A 40 -14.17 27.29 -11.84
N ARG A 41 -14.99 28.32 -12.06
CA ARG A 41 -16.10 28.30 -13.03
C ARG A 41 -15.65 28.15 -14.48
N ASP A 42 -14.46 28.66 -14.79
CA ASP A 42 -13.89 28.61 -16.14
C ASP A 42 -13.19 27.27 -16.43
N ILE A 43 -12.99 26.43 -15.40
CA ILE A 43 -12.26 25.15 -15.48
C ILE A 43 -13.23 23.97 -15.42
N TYR A 44 -14.25 24.05 -14.54
CA TYR A 44 -15.17 22.94 -14.29
C TYR A 44 -16.61 23.34 -14.55
N SER A 45 -17.37 22.43 -15.15
CA SER A 45 -18.83 22.58 -15.17
C SER A 45 -19.43 22.32 -13.78
N PRO A 46 -20.56 22.96 -13.43
CA PRO A 46 -21.26 22.67 -12.17
C PRO A 46 -21.61 21.18 -11.99
N GLN A 47 -21.88 20.48 -13.09
CA GLN A 47 -22.19 19.05 -13.10
C GLN A 47 -20.97 18.19 -12.77
N GLN A 48 -19.82 18.47 -13.39
CA GLN A 48 -18.55 17.78 -13.08
C GLN A 48 -18.14 18.00 -11.63
N TYR A 49 -18.31 19.23 -11.14
CA TYR A 49 -18.04 19.54 -9.73
C TYR A 49 -18.95 18.73 -8.82
N ALA A 50 -20.27 18.75 -9.03
CA ALA A 50 -21.21 17.95 -8.23
C ALA A 50 -20.88 16.44 -8.27
N GLN A 51 -20.51 15.90 -9.43
CA GLN A 51 -20.12 14.50 -9.57
C GLN A 51 -18.84 14.16 -8.78
N SER A 52 -17.82 15.04 -8.81
CA SER A 52 -16.60 14.87 -8.00
C SER A 52 -16.87 14.90 -6.49
N GLN A 53 -17.83 15.72 -6.06
CA GLN A 53 -18.25 15.80 -4.66
C GLN A 53 -18.93 14.50 -4.23
N LEU A 54 -19.85 13.98 -5.05
CA LEU A 54 -20.49 12.69 -4.81
C LEU A 54 -19.48 11.54 -4.77
N TYR A 55 -18.54 11.51 -5.72
CA TYR A 55 -17.44 10.53 -5.72
C TYR A 55 -16.63 10.56 -4.43
N THR A 56 -16.21 11.76 -4.03
CA THR A 56 -15.43 11.96 -2.79
C THR A 56 -16.22 11.45 -1.58
N LYS A 57 -17.50 11.80 -1.50
CA LYS A 57 -18.39 11.37 -0.40
C LYS A 57 -18.50 9.85 -0.33
N GLU A 58 -18.85 9.19 -1.43
CA GLU A 58 -19.01 7.72 -1.46
C GLU A 58 -17.70 7.00 -1.19
N LYS A 59 -16.60 7.48 -1.77
CA LYS A 59 -15.26 6.92 -1.55
C LYS A 59 -14.82 7.06 -0.10
N THR A 60 -15.04 8.22 0.51
CA THR A 60 -14.69 8.42 1.92
C THR A 60 -15.54 7.55 2.84
N TYR A 61 -16.85 7.40 2.61
CA TYR A 61 -17.67 6.47 3.42
C TYR A 61 -17.21 5.01 3.29
N PHE A 62 -16.90 4.59 2.06
CA PHE A 62 -16.36 3.25 1.82
C PHE A 62 -15.04 3.03 2.59
N LYS A 63 -14.10 3.99 2.50
CA LYS A 63 -12.83 3.95 3.25
C LYS A 63 -13.03 3.94 4.77
N ILE A 64 -14.01 4.69 5.28
CA ILE A 64 -14.35 4.66 6.70
C ILE A 64 -14.83 3.27 7.11
N LEU A 65 -15.70 2.65 6.31
CA LEU A 65 -16.22 1.31 6.58
C LEU A 65 -15.13 0.24 6.51
N SER A 66 -14.32 0.21 5.45
CA SER A 66 -13.24 -0.77 5.30
C SER A 66 -12.21 -0.63 6.43
N SER A 67 -11.79 0.60 6.74
CA SER A 67 -10.87 0.88 7.85
C SER A 67 -11.44 0.47 9.21
N ALA A 68 -12.76 0.66 9.43
CA ALA A 68 -13.41 0.22 10.66
C ALA A 68 -13.38 -1.30 10.80
N LEU A 69 -13.66 -2.04 9.71
CA LEU A 69 -13.62 -3.50 9.69
C LEU A 69 -12.20 -4.03 9.89
N GLU A 70 -11.21 -3.49 9.18
CA GLU A 70 -9.79 -3.83 9.32
C GLU A 70 -9.29 -3.57 10.75
N THR A 71 -9.60 -2.40 11.31
CA THR A 71 -9.21 -2.02 12.67
C THR A 71 -9.87 -2.92 13.71
N SER A 72 -11.17 -3.22 13.53
CA SER A 72 -11.91 -4.10 14.44
C SER A 72 -11.32 -5.52 14.42
N LEU A 73 -10.96 -6.02 13.24
CA LEU A 73 -10.34 -7.33 13.07
C LEU A 73 -8.94 -7.37 13.69
N LEU A 74 -8.13 -6.32 13.51
CA LEU A 74 -6.83 -6.20 14.17
C LEU A 74 -6.97 -6.22 15.70
N ILE A 75 -7.91 -5.45 16.26
CA ILE A 75 -8.19 -5.44 17.70
C ILE A 75 -8.64 -6.81 18.16
N TYR A 76 -9.50 -7.49 17.41
CA TYR A 76 -9.93 -8.86 17.70
C TYR A 76 -8.73 -9.83 17.74
N PHE A 77 -7.82 -9.76 16.78
CA PHE A 77 -6.60 -10.58 16.78
C PHE A 77 -5.67 -10.28 17.96
N LEU A 78 -5.51 -9.00 18.33
CA LEU A 78 -4.71 -8.59 19.48
C LEU A 78 -5.32 -9.05 20.81
N GLN A 79 -6.65 -9.01 20.94
CA GLN A 79 -7.34 -9.43 22.16
C GLN A 79 -7.33 -10.95 22.35
N THR A 80 -7.53 -11.70 21.26
CA THR A 80 -7.57 -13.17 21.28
C THR A 80 -6.18 -13.82 21.28
N GLY A 81 -5.14 -13.06 20.94
CA GLY A 81 -3.80 -13.62 20.74
C GLY A 81 -3.70 -14.46 19.47
N PHE A 82 -4.62 -14.29 18.51
CA PHE A 82 -4.71 -15.07 17.27
C PHE A 82 -3.38 -15.13 16.51
N LEU A 83 -2.64 -14.03 16.43
CA LEU A 83 -1.35 -13.98 15.75
C LEU A 83 -0.31 -14.90 16.39
N GLY A 84 -0.28 -14.99 17.73
CA GLY A 84 0.60 -15.91 18.45
C GLY A 84 0.14 -17.36 18.33
N TRP A 85 -1.17 -17.60 18.42
CA TRP A 85 -1.74 -18.92 18.15
C TRP A 85 -1.35 -19.42 16.75
N LEU A 86 -1.47 -18.57 15.73
CA LEU A 86 -1.14 -18.88 14.34
C LEU A 86 0.36 -19.24 14.17
N TYR A 87 1.25 -18.57 14.91
CA TYR A 87 2.67 -18.90 14.90
C TYR A 87 2.93 -20.33 15.40
N HIS A 88 2.29 -20.70 16.51
CA HIS A 88 2.39 -22.04 17.10
C HIS A 88 1.69 -23.11 16.26
N GLN A 89 0.69 -22.76 15.45
CA GLN A 89 0.11 -23.69 14.48
C GLN A 89 1.09 -24.11 13.38
N LEU A 90 2.31 -23.55 13.32
CA LEU A 90 3.35 -24.03 12.40
C LEU A 90 4.31 -25.02 13.07
N ASP A 91 4.20 -25.24 14.38
CA ASP A 91 5.10 -26.13 15.13
C ASP A 91 5.01 -27.59 14.64
N TRP A 92 3.85 -28.02 14.12
CA TRP A 92 3.67 -29.39 13.59
C TRP A 92 4.47 -29.69 12.32
N LEU A 93 4.92 -28.66 11.59
CA LEU A 93 5.71 -28.84 10.37
C LEU A 93 7.15 -29.32 10.64
N ASN A 94 7.62 -29.21 11.90
CA ASN A 94 8.94 -29.64 12.34
C ASN A 94 10.10 -29.12 11.46
N ILE A 95 9.97 -27.88 10.99
CA ILE A 95 11.00 -27.17 10.21
C ILE A 95 11.92 -26.38 11.13
N ASN A 96 13.07 -25.93 10.62
CA ASN A 96 13.97 -25.08 11.41
C ASN A 96 13.32 -23.74 11.77
N THR A 97 13.80 -23.09 12.83
CA THR A 97 13.25 -21.83 13.36
C THR A 97 13.17 -20.73 12.29
N MET A 98 14.18 -20.63 11.42
CA MET A 98 14.20 -19.67 10.33
C MET A 98 13.09 -19.94 9.30
N GLY A 99 12.91 -21.20 8.89
CA GLY A 99 11.85 -21.60 7.97
C GLY A 99 10.46 -21.35 8.55
N GLN A 100 10.26 -21.61 9.85
CA GLN A 100 9.01 -21.32 10.54
C GLN A 100 8.69 -19.82 10.54
N GLN A 101 9.66 -18.95 10.83
CA GLN A 101 9.47 -17.51 10.84
C GLN A 101 9.16 -16.95 9.45
N ILE A 102 9.83 -17.44 8.41
CA ILE A 102 9.55 -17.06 7.02
C ILE A 102 8.14 -17.51 6.63
N LEU A 103 7.80 -18.76 6.89
CA LEU A 103 6.49 -19.31 6.56
C LEU A 103 5.37 -18.55 7.30
N TYR A 104 5.58 -18.23 8.57
CA TYR A 104 4.68 -17.39 9.35
C TYR A 104 4.46 -16.03 8.70
N LEU A 105 5.53 -15.35 8.28
CA LEU A 105 5.43 -14.07 7.58
C LEU A 105 4.65 -14.20 6.26
N LEU A 106 4.89 -15.26 5.49
CA LEU A 106 4.19 -15.52 4.23
C LEU A 106 2.70 -15.81 4.45
N PHE A 107 2.34 -16.52 5.52
CA PHE A 107 0.95 -16.71 5.91
C PHE A 107 0.27 -15.40 6.32
N LEU A 108 0.97 -14.54 7.08
CA LEU A 108 0.45 -13.22 7.42
C LEU A 108 0.26 -12.35 6.17
N LEU A 109 1.23 -12.36 5.25
CA LEU A 109 1.10 -11.67 3.96
C LEU A 109 -0.14 -12.15 3.22
N LEU A 110 -0.31 -13.47 3.08
CA LEU A 110 -1.45 -14.05 2.39
C LEU A 110 -2.78 -13.72 3.07
N LEU A 111 -2.84 -13.84 4.40
CA LEU A 111 -4.01 -13.50 5.19
C LEU A 111 -4.43 -12.05 4.97
N THR A 112 -3.49 -11.11 5.05
CA THR A 112 -3.78 -9.69 4.82
C THR A 112 -4.23 -9.41 3.38
N THR A 113 -3.61 -10.03 2.38
CA THR A 113 -4.05 -9.94 0.99
C THR A 113 -5.49 -10.43 0.82
N LEU A 114 -5.85 -11.58 1.41
CA LEU A 114 -7.19 -12.15 1.31
C LEU A 114 -8.25 -11.32 2.04
N LEU A 115 -7.91 -10.76 3.20
CA LEU A 115 -8.82 -9.90 3.98
C LEU A 115 -9.12 -8.58 3.25
N ASN A 116 -8.13 -8.03 2.53
CA ASN A 116 -8.29 -6.77 1.80
C ASN A 116 -8.93 -6.96 0.42
N LEU A 117 -8.77 -8.14 -0.20
CA LEU A 117 -9.30 -8.48 -1.52
C LEU A 117 -10.77 -8.09 -1.75
N PRO A 118 -11.75 -8.38 -0.85
CA PRO A 118 -13.14 -7.98 -1.06
C PRO A 118 -13.32 -6.45 -1.13
N PHE A 119 -12.55 -5.70 -0.33
CA PHE A 119 -12.62 -4.24 -0.34
C PHE A 119 -12.02 -3.67 -1.62
N GLU A 120 -10.88 -4.18 -2.07
CA GLU A 120 -10.26 -3.77 -3.34
C GLU A 120 -11.16 -4.09 -4.54
N LEU A 121 -11.80 -5.28 -4.56
CA LEU A 121 -12.75 -5.66 -5.60
C LEU A 121 -13.95 -4.70 -5.64
N TYR A 122 -14.50 -4.36 -4.49
CA TYR A 122 -15.59 -3.39 -4.40
C TYR A 122 -15.14 -2.00 -4.86
N GLU A 123 -13.98 -1.52 -4.40
CA GLU A 123 -13.45 -0.22 -4.80
C GLU A 123 -13.28 -0.16 -6.32
N HIS A 124 -12.56 -1.10 -6.92
CA HIS A 124 -12.28 -1.05 -8.36
C HIS A 124 -13.51 -1.35 -9.22
N PHE A 125 -14.24 -2.43 -8.95
CA PHE A 125 -15.25 -2.93 -9.89
C PHE A 125 -16.67 -2.43 -9.62
N TYR A 126 -16.92 -1.85 -8.44
CA TYR A 126 -18.19 -1.18 -8.14
C TYR A 126 -18.02 0.34 -8.07
N LEU A 127 -17.22 0.84 -7.12
CA LEU A 127 -17.11 2.28 -6.86
C LEU A 127 -16.44 3.02 -8.03
N GLU A 128 -15.21 2.68 -8.39
CA GLU A 128 -14.49 3.33 -9.50
C GLU A 128 -15.17 3.11 -10.85
N LYS A 129 -15.86 1.96 -11.02
CA LYS A 129 -16.67 1.69 -12.21
C LYS A 129 -17.90 2.61 -12.30
N LYS A 130 -18.59 2.86 -11.18
CA LYS A 130 -19.74 3.78 -11.11
C LYS A 130 -19.39 5.19 -11.59
N TYR A 131 -18.17 5.65 -11.34
CA TYR A 131 -17.67 6.96 -11.77
C TYR A 131 -16.84 6.92 -13.06
N GLN A 132 -16.85 5.79 -13.78
CA GLN A 132 -16.16 5.60 -15.08
C GLN A 132 -14.64 5.75 -15.02
N PHE A 133 -14.04 5.64 -13.83
CA PHE A 133 -12.58 5.68 -13.64
C PHE A 133 -11.94 4.31 -13.86
N ASN A 134 -12.65 3.22 -13.59
CA ASN A 134 -12.08 1.89 -13.76
C ASN A 134 -11.97 1.50 -15.24
N ARG A 135 -10.74 1.28 -15.69
CA ARG A 135 -10.40 0.69 -17.01
C ARG A 135 -9.79 -0.72 -16.92
N MET A 136 -9.62 -1.23 -15.70
CA MET A 136 -8.99 -2.51 -15.41
C MET A 136 -9.96 -3.67 -15.65
N LYS A 137 -9.46 -4.74 -16.30
CA LYS A 137 -10.19 -6.00 -16.45
C LYS A 137 -10.02 -6.84 -15.18
N LEU A 138 -11.05 -7.62 -14.85
CA LEU A 138 -11.01 -8.52 -13.68
C LEU A 138 -9.86 -9.54 -13.78
N SER A 139 -9.59 -10.08 -14.98
CA SER A 139 -8.46 -10.98 -15.20
C SER A 139 -7.11 -10.32 -14.95
N LEU A 140 -6.95 -9.06 -15.37
CA LEU A 140 -5.72 -8.30 -15.14
C LEU A 140 -5.52 -8.02 -13.65
N PHE A 141 -6.60 -7.67 -12.93
CA PHE A 141 -6.55 -7.45 -11.48
C PHE A 141 -6.00 -8.68 -10.73
N PHE A 142 -6.53 -9.87 -10.98
CA PHE A 142 -6.03 -11.09 -10.33
C PHE A 142 -4.61 -11.46 -10.75
N GLN A 143 -4.26 -11.25 -12.03
CA GLN A 143 -2.88 -11.46 -12.49
C GLN A 143 -1.90 -10.55 -11.76
N ASP A 144 -2.25 -9.27 -11.61
CA ASP A 144 -1.38 -8.31 -10.93
C ASP A 144 -1.31 -8.58 -9.43
N LYS A 145 -2.42 -9.01 -8.79
CA LYS A 145 -2.41 -9.45 -7.38
C LYS A 145 -1.50 -10.65 -7.14
N ILE A 146 -1.50 -11.63 -8.05
CA ILE A 146 -0.60 -12.80 -7.95
C ILE A 146 0.86 -12.37 -8.11
N LYS A 147 1.17 -11.53 -9.11
CA LYS A 147 2.53 -11.01 -9.30
C LYS A 147 3.00 -10.19 -8.10
N GLU A 148 2.14 -9.32 -7.57
CA GLU A 148 2.40 -8.49 -6.39
C GLU A 148 2.70 -9.36 -5.18
N PHE A 149 1.89 -10.40 -4.95
CA PHE A 149 2.09 -11.35 -3.85
C PHE A 149 3.42 -12.10 -3.99
N ILE A 150 3.71 -12.67 -5.16
CA ILE A 150 4.95 -13.42 -5.41
C ILE A 150 6.18 -12.52 -5.20
N LEU A 151 6.15 -11.31 -5.76
CA LEU A 151 7.25 -10.36 -5.63
C LEU A 151 7.46 -9.95 -4.17
N SER A 152 6.38 -9.62 -3.46
CA SER A 152 6.41 -9.24 -2.05
C SER A 152 6.89 -10.38 -1.17
N ALA A 153 6.42 -11.60 -1.43
CA ALA A 153 6.85 -12.82 -0.73
C ALA A 153 8.35 -13.08 -0.92
N LEU A 154 8.86 -12.96 -2.14
CA LEU A 154 10.28 -13.15 -2.45
C LEU A 154 11.15 -12.12 -1.72
N ILE A 155 10.83 -10.82 -1.88
CA ILE A 155 11.59 -9.73 -1.27
C ILE A 155 11.55 -9.85 0.26
N SER A 156 10.37 -10.06 0.84
CA SER A 156 10.20 -10.16 2.29
C SER A 156 10.93 -11.37 2.86
N SER A 157 10.91 -12.51 2.17
CA SER A 157 11.63 -13.72 2.61
C SER A 157 13.14 -13.52 2.61
N ILE A 158 13.70 -12.88 1.57
CA ILE A 158 15.13 -12.57 1.49
C ILE A 158 15.55 -11.62 2.62
N LEU A 159 14.81 -10.52 2.80
CA LEU A 159 15.11 -9.55 3.85
C LEU A 159 14.97 -10.15 5.25
N LEU A 160 13.89 -10.88 5.50
CA LEU A 160 13.67 -11.54 6.78
C LEU A 160 14.77 -12.57 7.06
N SER A 161 15.19 -13.33 6.04
CA SER A 161 16.31 -14.28 6.17
C SER A 161 17.59 -13.60 6.65
N ILE A 162 17.94 -12.45 6.07
CA ILE A 162 19.11 -11.67 6.47
C ILE A 162 18.95 -11.17 7.91
N ILE A 163 17.77 -10.65 8.26
CA ILE A 163 17.48 -10.17 9.62
C ILE A 163 17.63 -11.31 10.63
N ILE A 164 16.99 -12.46 10.41
CA ILE A 164 17.08 -13.62 11.31
C ILE A 164 18.54 -14.05 11.47
N TYR A 165 19.28 -14.12 10.36
CA TYR A 165 20.69 -14.50 10.38
C TYR A 165 21.52 -13.55 11.26
N LEU A 166 21.33 -12.23 11.10
CA LEU A 166 22.07 -11.22 11.87
C LEU A 166 21.78 -11.30 13.36
N TRP A 167 20.50 -11.43 13.76
CA TRP A 167 20.15 -11.56 15.17
C TRP A 167 20.61 -12.87 15.80
N SER A 168 20.70 -13.94 15.01
CA SER A 168 21.20 -15.23 15.48
C SER A 168 22.71 -15.25 15.73
N HIS A 169 23.50 -14.48 14.96
CA HIS A 169 24.97 -14.53 15.01
C HIS A 169 25.62 -13.30 15.65
N TYR A 170 25.02 -12.12 15.54
CA TYR A 170 25.59 -10.85 15.95
C TYR A 170 24.61 -9.99 16.78
N PRO A 171 23.96 -10.53 17.83
CA PRO A 171 22.81 -9.89 18.48
C PRO A 171 23.07 -8.46 18.97
N ASN A 172 24.29 -8.16 19.42
CA ASN A 172 24.66 -6.83 19.93
C ASN A 172 24.77 -5.75 18.83
N THR A 173 25.13 -6.14 17.60
CA THR A 173 25.33 -5.23 16.45
C THR A 173 24.30 -5.43 15.33
N ALA A 174 23.46 -6.47 15.44
CA ALA A 174 22.50 -6.88 14.43
C ALA A 174 21.59 -5.74 13.99
N TRP A 175 21.12 -4.93 14.93
CA TRP A 175 20.23 -3.80 14.65
C TRP A 175 20.87 -2.82 13.64
N PHE A 176 22.12 -2.40 13.88
CA PHE A 176 22.78 -1.39 13.07
C PHE A 176 23.16 -1.97 11.70
N VAL A 177 23.66 -3.20 11.67
CA VAL A 177 24.01 -3.88 10.42
C VAL A 177 22.75 -4.13 9.56
N ALA A 178 21.66 -4.58 10.17
CA ALA A 178 20.38 -4.76 9.47
C ALA A 178 19.84 -3.43 8.95
N TRP A 179 19.93 -2.36 9.74
CA TRP A 179 19.55 -1.02 9.30
C TRP A 179 20.34 -0.57 8.08
N VAL A 180 21.68 -0.73 8.07
CA VAL A 180 22.53 -0.39 6.91
C VAL A 180 22.14 -1.21 5.68
N ILE A 181 21.92 -2.52 5.84
CA ILE A 181 21.54 -3.41 4.72
C ILE A 181 20.17 -3.03 4.17
N ILE A 182 19.17 -2.83 5.03
CA ILE A 182 17.81 -2.44 4.62
C ILE A 182 17.84 -1.08 3.93
N PHE A 183 18.57 -0.11 4.48
CA PHE A 183 18.73 1.20 3.89
C PHE A 183 19.35 1.12 2.49
N GLY A 184 20.45 0.38 2.34
CA GLY A 184 21.09 0.15 1.04
C GLY A 184 20.16 -0.58 0.06
N PHE A 185 19.41 -1.56 0.53
CA PHE A 185 18.41 -2.28 -0.26
C PHE A 185 17.28 -1.37 -0.74
N VAL A 186 16.78 -0.47 0.12
CA VAL A 186 15.74 0.52 -0.25
C VAL A 186 16.26 1.49 -1.30
N LEU A 187 17.49 2.00 -1.16
CA LEU A 187 18.10 2.85 -2.19
C LEU A 187 18.27 2.11 -3.52
N LEU A 188 18.71 0.85 -3.46
CA LEU A 188 18.84 -0.01 -4.62
C LEU A 188 17.48 -0.25 -5.29
N LEU A 189 16.43 -0.56 -4.51
CA LEU A 189 15.07 -0.68 -5.04
C LEU A 189 14.56 0.65 -5.61
N GLN A 190 14.86 1.79 -5.01
CA GLN A 190 14.42 3.08 -5.54
C GLN A 190 15.01 3.34 -6.93
N TYR A 191 16.24 2.88 -7.19
CA TYR A 191 16.88 2.96 -8.50
C TYR A 191 16.41 1.86 -9.47
N LEU A 192 16.29 0.60 -9.01
CA LEU A 192 15.99 -0.54 -9.87
C LEU A 192 14.49 -0.75 -10.12
N ALA A 193 13.61 -0.37 -9.18
CA ALA A 193 12.18 -0.63 -9.28
C ALA A 193 11.53 -0.01 -10.52
N PRO A 194 11.81 1.25 -10.91
CA PRO A 194 11.25 1.81 -12.14
C PRO A 194 11.62 1.03 -13.40
N LYS A 195 12.83 0.47 -13.44
CA LYS A 195 13.37 -0.24 -14.61
C LYS A 195 13.01 -1.73 -14.66
N PHE A 196 12.91 -2.39 -13.51
CA PHE A 196 12.76 -3.85 -13.45
C PHE A 196 11.44 -4.32 -12.84
N ILE A 197 10.90 -3.57 -11.88
CA ILE A 197 9.65 -3.96 -11.19
C ILE A 197 8.44 -3.39 -11.92
N LEU A 198 8.41 -2.09 -12.19
CA LEU A 198 7.26 -1.45 -12.83
C LEU A 198 6.87 -2.08 -14.18
N PRO A 199 7.81 -2.51 -15.05
CA PRO A 199 7.45 -3.13 -16.33
C PRO A 199 6.76 -4.50 -16.22
N LEU A 200 6.81 -5.15 -15.05
CA LEU A 200 6.07 -6.40 -14.81
C LEU A 200 4.55 -6.15 -14.69
N PHE A 201 4.18 -4.93 -14.31
CA PHE A 201 2.80 -4.49 -14.08
C PHE A 201 2.29 -3.56 -15.18
N ASN A 202 3.19 -2.77 -15.80
CA ASN A 202 2.83 -1.72 -16.74
C ASN A 202 3.51 -1.90 -18.10
N ARG A 203 2.84 -1.44 -19.16
CA ARG A 203 3.43 -1.34 -20.49
C ARG A 203 3.98 0.07 -20.66
N PHE A 204 5.29 0.18 -20.82
CA PHE A 204 5.95 1.43 -21.15
C PHE A 204 6.21 1.49 -22.65
N THR A 205 5.63 2.46 -23.34
CA THR A 205 5.91 2.68 -24.77
C THR A 205 6.64 4.00 -24.95
N PRO A 206 7.74 4.07 -25.73
CA PRO A 206 8.44 5.32 -25.98
C PRO A 206 7.50 6.40 -26.52
N LEU A 207 7.64 7.63 -26.01
CA LEU A 207 6.86 8.76 -26.51
C LEU A 207 7.20 8.97 -27.99
N PRO A 208 6.21 8.91 -28.90
CA PRO A 208 6.45 9.11 -30.32
C PRO A 208 7.08 10.48 -30.61
N GLU A 209 7.79 10.58 -31.73
CA GLU A 209 8.27 11.86 -32.21
C GLU A 209 7.10 12.81 -32.50
N GLY A 210 7.23 14.07 -32.08
CA GLY A 210 6.18 15.07 -32.25
C GLY A 210 6.41 16.30 -31.38
N THR A 211 5.46 17.25 -31.47
CA THR A 211 5.53 18.54 -30.77
C THR A 211 5.69 18.38 -29.27
N LEU A 212 4.89 17.50 -28.65
CA LEU A 212 4.96 17.26 -27.20
C LEU A 212 6.34 16.78 -26.75
N ARG A 213 6.97 15.87 -27.50
CA ARG A 213 8.30 15.36 -27.18
C ARG A 213 9.36 16.46 -27.30
N GLN A 214 9.24 17.30 -28.33
CA GLN A 214 10.12 18.44 -28.55
C GLN A 214 9.99 19.46 -27.42
N ASP A 215 8.76 19.82 -27.04
CA ASP A 215 8.48 20.78 -25.97
C ASP A 215 9.04 20.30 -24.63
N ILE A 216 8.84 19.02 -24.28
CA ILE A 216 9.41 18.42 -23.07
C ILE A 216 10.94 18.45 -23.11
N THR A 217 11.53 18.10 -24.24
CA THR A 217 12.99 18.06 -24.40
C THR A 217 13.60 19.46 -24.28
N GLN A 218 12.97 20.45 -24.92
CA GLN A 218 13.42 21.84 -24.86
C GLN A 218 13.29 22.41 -23.44
N LEU A 219 12.21 22.09 -22.73
CA LEU A 219 12.03 22.50 -21.34
C LEU A 219 13.10 21.89 -20.44
N ALA A 220 13.39 20.59 -20.59
CA ALA A 220 14.43 19.92 -19.82
C ALA A 220 15.81 20.52 -20.07
N GLN A 221 16.15 20.81 -21.33
CA GLN A 221 17.39 21.49 -21.69
C GLN A 221 17.49 22.89 -21.07
N LYS A 222 16.42 23.69 -21.12
CA LYS A 222 16.38 25.02 -20.49
C LYS A 222 16.62 24.97 -18.98
N LEU A 223 16.19 23.90 -18.33
CA LEU A 223 16.34 23.68 -16.89
C LEU A 223 17.62 22.92 -16.52
N GLY A 224 18.45 22.53 -17.49
CA GLY A 224 19.69 21.80 -17.26
C GLY A 224 19.51 20.31 -16.91
N TYR A 225 18.35 19.71 -17.19
CA TYR A 225 18.10 18.29 -16.98
C TYR A 225 18.51 17.45 -18.19
N THR A 226 19.23 16.35 -17.95
CA THR A 226 19.55 15.35 -18.96
C THR A 226 18.42 14.32 -19.05
N LEU A 227 17.77 14.24 -20.20
CA LEU A 227 16.76 13.22 -20.50
C LEU A 227 17.39 12.08 -21.29
N THR A 228 17.26 10.84 -20.81
CA THR A 228 17.70 9.65 -21.56
C THR A 228 16.58 9.13 -22.46
N ASN A 229 15.38 8.91 -21.91
CA ASN A 229 14.21 8.41 -22.63
C ASN A 229 12.92 8.97 -22.00
N ILE A 230 11.87 9.12 -22.80
CA ILE A 230 10.52 9.52 -22.35
C ILE A 230 9.56 8.39 -22.74
N TYR A 231 8.79 7.90 -21.78
CA TYR A 231 7.81 6.81 -21.96
C TYR A 231 6.40 7.30 -21.63
N LEU A 232 5.41 6.70 -22.28
CA LEU A 232 3.98 6.73 -21.98
C LEU A 232 3.59 5.50 -21.17
#